data_AF-A0A2T2SNZ4-F1
#
_entry.id   AF-A0A2T2SNZ4-F1
#
_cell.length_a   1.000
_cell.length_b   1.000
_cell.length_c   1.000
_cell.angle_alpha   90.00
_cell.angle_beta   90.00
_cell.angle_gamma   90.00
#
_symmetry.space_group_name_H-M   'P 1'
#
loop_
_entity.id
_entity.type
_entity.pdbx_description
1 polymer ?
#
loop_
_entity_poly.entity_id
_entity_poly.type
_entity_poly.pdbx_seq_one_letter_code
_entity_poly.pdbx_strand_id
1 'polypeptide(L)'
;MPTASLTTMPSTLPRSVRESWGEQAADDFAGWLDDRIRERAVHRDDFREVLSRLDVLENEVAGIDDRLDRFETRFDQIDQRFDQINQRLDQQSAQFDQRLDKMNERFDQQSAQFDQRLDQQSAQFDQRLDKMNERFDRLHEQMRVQTRWTVGTIALFGTIVTVLLAIAQFGGG
;
A
#
# COMPACT_ATOMS: atom_id res chain seq x y z
N MET A 1 25.89 -57.55 -29.53
CA MET A 1 25.18 -58.30 -28.47
C MET A 1 24.45 -59.45 -29.14
N PRO A 2 24.61 -60.70 -28.66
CA PRO A 2 24.17 -61.89 -29.40
C PRO A 2 22.65 -61.99 -29.39
N THR A 3 22.07 -62.13 -30.59
CA THR A 3 20.68 -62.56 -30.79
C THR A 3 20.55 -63.97 -30.25
N ALA A 4 19.96 -64.13 -29.06
CA ALA A 4 19.57 -65.44 -28.56
C ALA A 4 18.47 -65.99 -29.48
N SER A 5 18.86 -66.86 -30.41
CA SER A 5 17.95 -67.63 -31.23
C SER A 5 16.91 -68.28 -30.32
N LEU A 6 15.63 -68.00 -30.57
CA LEU A 6 14.50 -68.69 -29.97
C LEU A 6 14.81 -70.19 -29.98
N THR A 7 15.05 -70.77 -28.81
CA THR A 7 14.96 -72.22 -28.67
C THR A 7 13.50 -72.55 -28.92
N THR A 8 13.20 -72.94 -30.16
CA THR A 8 11.97 -73.64 -30.51
C THR A 8 11.81 -74.73 -29.48
N MET A 9 10.78 -74.64 -28.61
CA MET A 9 10.47 -75.75 -27.73
C MET A 9 10.30 -76.99 -28.62
N PRO A 10 10.88 -78.15 -28.26
CA PRO A 10 10.61 -79.36 -29.01
C PRO A 10 9.10 -79.61 -28.93
N SER A 11 8.40 -79.43 -30.05
CA SER A 11 6.97 -79.67 -30.21
C SER A 11 6.60 -81.16 -30.12
N THR A 12 7.56 -81.99 -29.72
CA THR A 12 7.43 -83.43 -29.62
C THR A 12 7.34 -83.83 -28.16
N LEU A 13 6.23 -84.51 -27.83
CA LEU A 13 6.05 -85.07 -26.50
C LEU A 13 7.17 -86.05 -26.16
N PRO A 14 7.55 -86.19 -24.88
CA PRO A 14 8.53 -87.17 -24.44
C PRO A 14 8.17 -88.58 -24.92
N ARG A 15 9.17 -89.37 -25.32
CA ARG A 15 8.97 -90.72 -25.88
C ARG A 15 8.11 -91.62 -24.99
N SER A 16 8.26 -91.50 -23.67
CA SER A 16 7.45 -92.22 -22.69
C SER A 16 5.95 -91.94 -22.80
N VAL A 17 5.55 -90.71 -23.15
CA VAL A 17 4.14 -90.34 -23.33
C VAL A 17 3.60 -90.96 -24.62
N ARG A 18 4.38 -90.89 -25.72
CA ARG A 18 4.01 -91.46 -27.03
C ARG A 18 3.83 -92.99 -26.97
N GLU A 19 4.70 -93.68 -26.24
CA GLU A 19 4.59 -95.13 -26.01
C GLU A 19 3.34 -95.48 -25.18
N SER A 20 2.98 -94.66 -24.19
CA SER A 20 1.86 -94.95 -23.29
C SER A 20 0.48 -94.62 -23.88
N TRP A 21 0.37 -93.57 -24.69
CA TRP A 21 -0.91 -93.07 -25.21
C TRP A 21 -1.15 -93.42 -26.67
N GLY A 22 -0.15 -93.98 -27.34
CA GLY A 22 -0.15 -94.22 -28.78
C GLY A 22 0.18 -92.95 -29.58
N GLU A 23 0.68 -93.15 -30.79
CA GLU A 23 1.22 -92.08 -31.63
C GLU A 23 0.15 -91.04 -32.03
N GLN A 24 -1.05 -91.50 -32.35
CA GLN A 24 -2.16 -90.64 -32.76
C GLN A 24 -2.65 -89.71 -31.63
N ALA A 25 -2.89 -90.24 -30.43
CA ALA A 25 -3.35 -89.43 -29.30
C ALA A 25 -2.25 -88.47 -28.78
N ALA A 26 -0.99 -88.88 -28.90
CA ALA A 26 0.15 -88.03 -28.59
C ALA A 26 0.27 -86.84 -29.56
N ASP A 27 0.09 -87.07 -30.86
CA ASP A 27 0.15 -86.00 -31.86
C ASP A 27 -1.06 -85.04 -31.72
N ASP A 28 -2.26 -85.56 -31.44
CA ASP A 28 -3.46 -84.76 -31.18
C ASP A 28 -3.29 -83.86 -29.93
N PHE A 29 -2.72 -84.41 -28.84
CA PHE A 29 -2.43 -83.62 -27.64
C PHE A 29 -1.33 -82.57 -27.88
N ALA A 30 -0.29 -82.91 -28.64
CA ALA A 30 0.77 -81.96 -28.99
C ALA A 30 0.21 -80.78 -29.81
N GLY A 31 -0.67 -81.06 -30.78
CA GLY A 31 -1.37 -80.04 -31.56
C GLY A 31 -2.28 -79.15 -30.69
N TRP A 32 -3.09 -79.76 -29.82
CA TRP A 32 -3.94 -79.02 -28.87
C TRP A 32 -3.11 -78.14 -27.92
N LEU A 33 -1.98 -78.66 -27.42
CA LEU A 33 -1.12 -77.92 -26.51
C LEU A 33 -0.44 -76.75 -27.21
N ASP A 34 0.00 -76.91 -28.46
CA ASP A 34 0.55 -75.82 -29.27
C ASP A 34 -0.49 -74.72 -29.50
N ASP A 35 -1.72 -75.10 -29.89
CA ASP A 35 -2.82 -74.14 -30.11
C ASP A 35 -3.18 -73.40 -28.82
N ARG A 36 -3.26 -74.11 -27.70
CA ARG A 36 -3.59 -73.51 -26.40
C ARG A 36 -2.47 -72.63 -25.85
N ILE A 37 -1.21 -72.99 -26.07
CA ILE A 37 -0.07 -72.13 -25.75
C ILE A 37 -0.10 -70.90 -26.65
N ARG A 38 -0.36 -71.04 -27.94
CA ARG A 38 -0.44 -69.92 -28.89
C ARG A 38 -1.58 -68.96 -28.57
N GLU A 39 -2.74 -69.46 -28.12
CA GLU A 39 -3.91 -68.65 -27.74
C GLU A 39 -3.68 -67.85 -26.44
N ARG A 40 -2.91 -68.41 -25.49
CA ARG A 40 -2.71 -67.83 -24.15
C ARG A 40 -1.34 -67.20 -23.93
N ALA A 41 -0.39 -67.41 -24.83
CA ALA A 41 0.91 -66.77 -24.78
C ALA A 41 0.77 -65.30 -25.16
N VAL A 42 0.80 -64.43 -24.15
CA VAL A 42 1.08 -63.01 -24.37
C VAL A 42 2.42 -62.93 -25.10
N HIS A 43 2.46 -62.27 -26.26
CA HIS A 43 3.67 -62.15 -27.02
C HIS A 43 4.72 -61.44 -26.16
N ARG A 44 5.95 -61.99 -26.10
CA ARG A 44 7.07 -61.33 -25.38
C ARG A 44 7.29 -59.89 -25.84
N ASP A 45 6.84 -59.56 -27.04
CA ASP A 45 6.93 -58.21 -27.60
C ASP A 45 5.94 -57.24 -26.94
N ASP A 46 4.73 -57.68 -26.56
CA ASP A 46 3.78 -56.86 -25.79
C ASP A 46 4.36 -56.54 -24.40
N PHE A 47 4.99 -57.53 -23.75
CA PHE A 47 5.68 -57.30 -22.47
C PHE A 47 6.84 -56.32 -22.61
N ARG A 48 7.62 -56.40 -23.69
CA ARG A 48 8.71 -55.44 -23.95
C ARG A 48 8.18 -54.03 -24.19
N GLU A 49 7.07 -53.91 -24.91
CA GLU A 49 6.43 -52.61 -25.13
C GLU A 49 5.94 -51.99 -23.82
N VAL A 50 5.30 -52.78 -22.95
CA VAL A 50 4.88 -52.33 -21.61
C VAL A 50 6.07 -51.87 -20.78
N LEU A 51 7.17 -52.64 -20.76
CA LEU A 51 8.38 -52.25 -20.04
C LEU A 51 8.97 -50.94 -20.58
N SER A 52 9.03 -50.79 -21.90
CA SER A 52 9.52 -49.54 -22.51
C SER A 52 8.64 -48.34 -22.17
N ARG A 53 7.30 -48.52 -22.08
CA ARG A 53 6.39 -47.45 -21.64
C ARG A 53 6.57 -47.12 -20.15
N LEU A 54 6.83 -48.12 -19.33
CA LEU A 54 7.14 -47.93 -17.90
C LEU A 54 8.45 -47.14 -17.71
N ASP A 55 9.49 -47.45 -18.49
CA ASP A 55 10.75 -46.69 -18.44
C ASP A 55 10.53 -45.22 -18.80
N VAL A 56 9.68 -44.93 -19.80
CA VAL A 56 9.33 -43.55 -20.16
C VAL A 56 8.57 -42.87 -19.02
N LEU A 57 7.58 -43.54 -18.42
CA LEU A 57 6.83 -43.01 -17.29
C LEU A 57 7.72 -42.73 -16.07
N GLU A 58 8.68 -43.60 -15.77
CA GLU A 58 9.63 -43.39 -14.68
C GLU A 58 10.45 -42.11 -14.90
N ASN A 59 10.93 -41.90 -16.13
CA ASN A 59 11.65 -40.68 -16.50
C ASN A 59 10.77 -39.43 -16.44
N GLU A 60 9.50 -39.52 -16.87
CA GLU A 60 8.55 -38.41 -16.77
C GLU A 60 8.24 -38.05 -15.31
N VAL A 61 8.06 -39.05 -14.45
CA VAL A 61 7.83 -38.86 -13.01
C VAL A 61 9.04 -38.24 -12.34
N ALA A 62 10.26 -38.70 -12.63
CA ALA A 62 11.48 -38.07 -12.15
C ALA A 62 11.59 -36.60 -12.60
N GLY A 63 11.21 -36.32 -13.86
CA GLY A 63 11.16 -34.96 -14.37
C GLY A 63 10.10 -34.06 -13.71
N ILE A 64 9.02 -34.64 -13.17
CA ILE A 64 8.01 -33.94 -12.36
C ILE A 64 8.58 -33.63 -10.97
N ASP A 65 9.24 -34.59 -10.33
CA ASP A 65 9.87 -34.42 -9.01
C ASP A 65 10.87 -33.26 -9.02
N ASP A 66 11.77 -33.26 -9.99
CA ASP A 66 12.71 -32.16 -10.26
C ASP A 66 12.02 -30.79 -10.44
N ARG A 67 10.82 -30.77 -11.04
CA ARG A 67 10.05 -29.53 -11.23
C ARG A 67 9.41 -29.09 -9.92
N LEU A 68 8.93 -30.02 -9.09
CA LEU A 68 8.35 -29.73 -7.79
C LEU A 68 9.40 -29.15 -6.84
N ASP A 69 10.60 -29.72 -6.77
CA ASP A 69 11.71 -29.18 -5.97
C ASP A 69 12.06 -27.74 -6.37
N ARG A 70 12.09 -27.47 -7.68
CA ARG A 70 12.30 -26.11 -8.20
C ARG A 70 11.15 -25.17 -7.86
N PHE A 71 9.92 -25.67 -7.80
CA PHE A 71 8.78 -24.86 -7.37
C PHE A 71 8.84 -24.56 -5.89
N GLU A 72 9.12 -25.54 -5.03
CA GLU A 72 9.28 -25.35 -3.59
C GLU A 72 10.35 -24.29 -3.30
N THR A 73 11.53 -24.42 -3.91
CA THR A 73 12.61 -23.42 -3.80
C THR A 73 12.16 -22.02 -4.24
N ARG A 74 11.34 -21.91 -5.28
CA ARG A 74 10.81 -20.62 -5.75
C ARG A 74 9.77 -20.05 -4.80
N PHE A 75 8.93 -20.89 -4.21
CA PHE A 75 7.94 -20.47 -3.21
C PHE A 75 8.63 -19.97 -1.94
N ASP A 76 9.66 -20.66 -1.46
CA ASP A 76 10.46 -20.19 -0.32
C ASP A 76 11.08 -18.80 -0.58
N GLN A 77 11.60 -18.58 -1.80
CA GLN A 77 12.13 -17.28 -2.20
C GLN A 77 11.04 -16.20 -2.28
N ILE A 78 9.83 -16.57 -2.71
CA ILE A 78 8.69 -15.66 -2.75
C ILE A 78 8.28 -15.26 -1.32
N ASP A 79 8.17 -16.23 -0.42
CA ASP A 79 7.81 -15.99 0.98
C ASP A 79 8.84 -15.07 1.66
N GLN A 80 10.13 -15.34 1.49
CA GLN A 80 11.18 -14.45 1.99
C GLN A 80 11.10 -13.03 1.43
N ARG A 81 10.73 -12.88 0.16
CA ARG A 81 10.53 -11.54 -0.44
C ARG A 81 9.30 -10.85 0.12
N PHE A 82 8.22 -11.57 0.37
CA PHE A 82 7.03 -11.01 1.01
C PHE A 82 7.31 -10.55 2.43
N ASP A 83 8.06 -11.34 3.22
CA ASP A 83 8.48 -10.94 4.56
C ASP A 83 9.32 -9.65 4.55
N GLN A 84 10.26 -9.54 3.60
CA GLN A 84 11.05 -8.31 3.42
C GLN A 84 10.19 -7.12 3.01
N ILE A 85 9.18 -7.32 2.18
CA ILE A 85 8.24 -6.26 1.78
C ILE A 85 7.43 -5.81 2.99
N ASN A 86 6.88 -6.73 3.77
CA ASN A 86 6.11 -6.43 4.98
C ASN A 86 6.94 -5.62 5.98
N GLN A 87 8.18 -6.05 6.26
CA GLN A 87 9.08 -5.30 7.15
C GLN A 87 9.37 -3.88 6.64
N ARG A 88 9.54 -3.70 5.33
CA ARG A 88 9.75 -2.37 4.74
C ARG A 88 8.50 -1.50 4.86
N LEU A 89 7.32 -2.07 4.66
CA LEU A 89 6.05 -1.35 4.82
C LEU A 89 5.84 -0.92 6.27
N ASP A 90 6.10 -1.80 7.24
CA ASP A 90 5.99 -1.48 8.67
C ASP A 90 6.95 -0.34 9.05
N GLN A 91 8.20 -0.39 8.56
CA GLN A 91 9.17 0.67 8.78
C GLN A 91 8.74 1.99 8.14
N GLN A 92 8.20 1.95 6.93
CA GLN A 92 7.69 3.16 6.25
C GLN A 92 6.48 3.75 6.98
N SER A 93 5.56 2.91 7.45
CA SER A 93 4.41 3.36 8.24
C SER A 93 4.87 4.05 9.52
N ALA A 94 5.76 3.42 10.28
CA ALA A 94 6.29 4.01 11.51
C ALA A 94 7.02 5.33 11.28
N GLN A 95 7.79 5.45 10.18
CA GLN A 95 8.44 6.71 9.80
C GLN A 95 7.43 7.78 9.39
N PHE A 96 6.34 7.40 8.73
CA PHE A 96 5.28 8.31 8.34
C PHE A 96 4.53 8.84 9.56
N ASP A 97 4.15 7.98 10.48
CA ASP A 97 3.51 8.35 11.75
C ASP A 97 4.38 9.33 12.54
N GLN A 98 5.68 9.03 12.71
CA GLN A 98 6.61 9.95 13.38
C GLN A 98 6.74 11.30 12.67
N ARG A 99 6.64 11.35 11.35
CA ARG A 99 6.67 12.61 10.59
C ARG A 99 5.39 13.41 10.79
N LEU A 100 4.24 12.75 10.83
CA LEU A 100 2.95 13.38 11.12
C LEU A 100 2.92 13.94 12.53
N ASP A 101 3.38 13.18 13.53
CA ASP A 101 3.45 13.65 14.92
C ASP A 101 4.32 14.91 15.04
N LYS A 102 5.52 14.89 14.45
CA LYS A 102 6.40 16.08 14.41
C LYS A 102 5.77 17.25 13.67
N MET A 103 4.99 17.00 12.62
CA MET A 103 4.30 18.06 11.89
C MET A 103 3.20 18.69 12.75
N ASN A 104 2.41 17.87 13.46
CA ASN A 104 1.39 18.34 14.39
C ASN A 104 2.03 19.16 15.52
N GLU A 105 3.10 18.68 16.16
CA GLU A 105 3.82 19.44 17.20
C GLU A 105 4.30 20.80 16.70
N ARG A 106 4.85 20.87 15.48
CA ARG A 106 5.30 22.13 14.87
C ARG A 106 4.12 23.05 14.57
N PHE A 107 2.99 22.50 14.12
CA PHE A 107 1.80 23.28 13.84
C PHE A 107 1.21 23.86 15.14
N ASP A 108 1.10 23.05 16.19
CA ASP A 108 0.64 23.49 17.51
C ASP A 108 1.54 24.59 18.07
N GLN A 109 2.86 24.42 17.95
CA GLN A 109 3.83 25.44 18.36
C GLN A 109 3.67 26.74 17.55
N GLN A 110 3.48 26.66 16.24
CA GLN A 110 3.26 27.82 15.39
C GLN A 110 1.95 28.53 15.72
N SER A 111 0.87 27.77 15.97
CA SER A 111 -0.42 28.32 16.38
C SER A 111 -0.29 29.08 17.70
N ALA A 112 0.34 28.47 18.71
CA ALA A 112 0.56 29.12 20.00
C ALA A 112 1.41 30.41 19.88
N GLN A 113 2.45 30.40 19.05
CA GLN A 113 3.25 31.61 18.80
C GLN A 113 2.46 32.68 18.05
N PHE A 114 1.58 32.28 17.13
CA PHE A 114 0.73 33.21 16.40
C PHE A 114 -0.30 33.86 17.32
N ASP A 115 -0.98 33.07 18.15
CA ASP A 115 -1.93 33.57 19.15
C ASP A 115 -1.25 34.55 20.11
N GLN A 116 -0.08 34.19 20.65
CA GLN A 116 0.69 35.08 21.52
C GLN A 116 1.06 36.40 20.84
N ARG A 117 1.42 36.37 19.55
CA ARG A 117 1.75 37.59 18.78
C ARG A 117 0.52 38.44 18.54
N LEU A 118 -0.64 37.83 18.24
CA LEU A 118 -1.89 38.55 18.07
C LEU A 118 -2.33 39.22 19.38
N ASP A 119 -2.27 38.51 20.50
CA ASP A 119 -2.58 39.07 21.82
C ASP A 119 -1.68 40.27 22.15
N GLN A 120 -0.38 40.15 21.89
CA GLN A 120 0.56 41.25 22.08
C GLN A 120 0.26 42.45 21.16
N GLN A 121 -0.07 42.21 19.89
CA GLN A 121 -0.44 43.27 18.96
C GLN A 121 -1.75 43.95 19.37
N SER A 122 -2.76 43.19 19.80
CA SER A 122 -4.03 43.73 20.28
C SER A 122 -3.80 44.61 21.52
N ALA A 123 -3.05 44.13 22.50
CA ALA A 123 -2.73 44.91 23.70
C ALA A 123 -1.97 46.21 23.38
N GLN A 124 -1.04 46.17 22.42
CA GLN A 124 -0.35 47.38 21.94
C GLN A 124 -1.29 48.35 21.23
N PHE A 125 -2.26 47.83 20.47
CA PHE A 125 -3.25 48.64 19.78
C PHE A 125 -4.19 49.32 20.77
N ASP A 126 -4.68 48.58 21.78
CA ASP A 126 -5.52 49.12 22.86
C ASP A 126 -4.80 50.26 23.59
N GLN A 127 -3.53 50.06 23.97
CA GLN A 127 -2.72 51.11 24.60
C GLN A 127 -2.54 52.36 23.72
N ARG A 128 -2.45 52.18 22.39
CA ARG A 128 -2.36 53.31 21.45
C ARG A 128 -3.68 54.06 21.35
N LEU A 129 -4.81 53.33 21.34
CA LEU A 129 -6.14 53.93 21.36
C LEU A 129 -6.39 54.70 22.64
N ASP A 130 -6.03 54.17 23.81
CA ASP A 130 -6.16 54.86 25.09
C ASP A 130 -5.37 56.18 25.11
N LYS A 131 -4.11 56.15 24.66
CA LYS A 131 -3.29 57.36 24.54
C LYS A 131 -3.88 58.37 23.56
N MET A 132 -4.54 57.90 22.50
CA MET A 132 -5.20 58.76 21.53
C MET A 132 -6.44 59.41 22.15
N ASN A 133 -7.25 58.66 22.89
CA ASN A 133 -8.40 59.18 23.64
C ASN A 133 -7.97 60.26 24.64
N GLU A 134 -6.94 60.00 25.45
CA GLU A 134 -6.41 61.01 26.39
C GLU A 134 -5.89 62.28 25.69
N ARG A 135 -5.34 62.15 24.46
CA ARG A 135 -4.95 63.31 23.66
C ARG A 135 -6.16 64.07 23.15
N PHE A 136 -7.20 63.37 22.68
CA PHE A 136 -8.45 63.97 22.26
C PHE A 136 -9.16 64.69 23.41
N ASP A 137 -9.21 64.11 24.60
CA ASP A 137 -9.81 64.73 25.78
C ASP A 137 -9.08 66.02 26.16
N ARG A 138 -7.74 66.00 26.14
CA ARG A 138 -6.93 67.21 26.38
C ARG A 138 -7.18 68.29 25.33
N LEU A 139 -7.28 67.93 24.05
CA LEU A 139 -7.58 68.87 22.98
C LEU A 139 -8.99 69.44 23.12
N HIS A 140 -9.98 68.62 23.47
CA HIS A 140 -11.34 69.06 23.73
C HIS A 140 -11.40 70.04 24.90
N GLU A 141 -10.69 69.78 25.99
CA GLU A 141 -10.67 70.70 27.14
C GLU A 141 -9.99 72.03 26.80
N GLN A 142 -8.86 71.98 26.06
CA GLN A 142 -8.21 73.20 25.57
C GLN A 142 -9.11 74.02 24.65
N MET A 143 -9.80 73.36 23.70
CA MET A 143 -10.77 74.03 22.84
C MET A 143 -11.91 74.63 23.67
N ARG A 144 -12.43 73.93 24.68
CA ARG A 144 -13.52 74.42 25.53
C ARG A 144 -13.13 75.68 26.29
N VAL A 145 -11.92 75.72 26.85
CA VAL A 145 -11.37 76.93 27.52
C VAL A 145 -11.20 78.06 26.51
N GLN A 146 -10.65 77.78 25.34
CA GLN A 146 -10.47 78.77 24.28
C GLN A 146 -11.82 79.34 23.80
N THR A 147 -12.82 78.49 23.55
CA THR A 147 -14.18 78.89 23.17
C THR A 147 -14.83 79.76 24.24
N ARG A 148 -14.69 79.40 25.53
CA ARG A 148 -15.23 80.22 26.63
C ARG A 148 -14.64 81.64 26.63
N TRP A 149 -13.33 81.76 26.42
CA TRP A 149 -12.67 83.05 26.41
C TRP A 149 -13.01 83.88 25.17
N THR A 150 -13.01 83.28 23.97
CA THR A 150 -13.35 83.99 22.72
C THR A 150 -14.81 84.42 22.66
N VAL A 151 -15.74 83.63 23.18
CA VAL A 151 -17.14 84.06 23.33
C VAL A 151 -17.25 85.28 24.25
N GLY A 152 -16.48 85.30 25.35
CA GLY A 152 -16.40 86.45 26.25
C GLY A 152 -15.85 87.71 25.58
N THR A 153 -14.78 87.58 24.76
CA THR A 153 -14.20 88.73 24.04
C THR A 153 -15.13 89.25 22.95
N ILE A 154 -15.79 88.36 22.19
CA ILE A 154 -16.79 88.75 21.19
C ILE A 154 -17.96 89.50 21.86
N ALA A 155 -18.45 89.02 23.00
CA ALA A 155 -19.52 89.70 23.75
C ALA A 155 -19.07 91.10 24.21
N LEU A 156 -17.85 91.24 24.73
CA LEU A 156 -17.28 92.53 25.13
C LEU A 156 -17.20 93.51 23.96
N PHE A 157 -16.63 93.10 22.82
CA PHE A 157 -16.57 93.94 21.62
C PHE A 157 -17.96 94.35 21.14
N GLY A 158 -18.93 93.42 21.15
CA GLY A 158 -20.33 93.72 20.87
C GLY A 158 -20.89 94.83 21.78
N THR A 159 -20.68 94.73 23.10
CA THR A 159 -21.14 95.76 24.05
C THR A 159 -20.49 97.13 23.80
N ILE A 160 -19.19 97.16 23.47
CA ILE A 160 -18.48 98.41 23.15
C ILE A 160 -19.09 99.06 21.91
N VAL A 161 -19.32 98.29 20.85
CA VAL A 161 -19.95 98.77 19.61
C VAL A 161 -21.36 99.32 19.89
N THR A 162 -22.16 98.62 20.70
CA THR A 162 -23.51 99.09 21.09
C THR A 162 -23.46 100.41 21.86
N VAL A 163 -22.54 100.55 22.82
CA VAL A 163 -22.38 101.79 23.60
C VAL A 163 -21.94 102.96 22.71
N LEU A 164 -20.98 102.74 21.80
CA LEU A 164 -20.52 103.76 20.86
C LEU A 164 -21.64 104.25 19.94
N LEU A 165 -22.47 103.32 19.43
CA LEU A 165 -23.63 103.67 18.61
C LEU A 165 -24.67 104.49 19.40
N ALA A 166 -24.92 104.13 20.66
CA ALA A 166 -25.82 104.91 21.52
C ALA A 166 -25.29 106.34 21.74
N ILE A 167 -24.00 106.49 22.06
CA ILE A 167 -23.38 107.81 22.24
C ILE A 167 -23.45 108.63 20.94
N ALA A 168 -23.20 108.01 19.78
CA ALA A 168 -23.29 108.69 18.49
C ALA A 168 -24.72 109.18 18.18
N GLN A 169 -25.76 108.42 18.56
CA GLN A 169 -27.16 108.84 18.40
C GLN A 169 -27.55 110.01 19.32
N PHE A 170 -26.97 110.11 20.51
CA PHE A 170 -27.25 111.21 21.44
C PHE A 170 -26.38 112.47 21.22
N GLY A 171 -25.17 112.32 20.68
CA GLY A 171 -24.23 113.42 20.43
C GLY A 171 -24.34 114.08 19.04
N GLY A 172 -25.07 113.48 18.11
CA GLY A 172 -25.26 113.97 16.74
C GLY A 172 -26.56 114.76 16.50
N GLY A 173 -27.22 115.25 17.56
CA GLY A 173 -28.45 116.04 17.50
C GLY A 173 -28.23 117.53 17.68
#